data_AF-A0A821YW50-F1
#
_entry.id   AF-A0A821YW50-F1
#
_cell.length_a   1.000
_cell.length_b   1.000
_cell.length_c   1.000
_cell.angle_alpha   90.00
_cell.angle_beta   90.00
_cell.angle_gamma   90.00
#
_symmetry.space_group_name_H-M   'P 1'
#
loop_
_entity.id
_entity.type
_entity.pdbx_description
1 polymer ?
#
loop_
_entity_poly.entity_id
_entity_poly.type
_entity_poly.pdbx_seq_one_letter_code
_entity_poly.pdbx_strand_id
1 'polypeptide(L)' 'DFRACCTYYEHTQMFCGGINHQWSVNGGKCSICGEAYDQKTKLFDKGGEKYLGKIVRTYTQGSVISVTVIV' A
#
# COMPACT_ATOMS: atom_id res chain seq x y z
N ASP A 1 -18.48 7.79 3.79
CA ASP A 1 -18.72 6.33 3.88
C ASP A 1 -17.52 5.59 3.26
N PHE A 2 -16.92 4.61 3.97
CA PHE A 2 -15.81 3.78 3.44
C PHE A 2 -16.22 3.00 2.19
N ARG A 3 -17.53 2.77 2.00
CA ARG A 3 -18.08 2.08 0.83
C ARG A 3 -18.15 2.91 -0.46
N ALA A 4 -18.07 4.24 -0.39
CA ALA A 4 -18.40 5.08 -1.55
C ALA A 4 -17.20 5.67 -2.32
N CYS A 5 -16.03 5.85 -1.68
CA CYS A 5 -14.97 6.66 -2.28
C CYS A 5 -13.94 5.88 -3.09
N CYS A 6 -13.64 4.65 -2.72
CA CYS A 6 -12.32 4.15 -3.12
C CYS A 6 -12.24 2.63 -3.13
N THR A 7 -13.23 1.99 -3.76
CA THR A 7 -13.07 0.61 -4.23
C THR A 7 -11.91 0.59 -5.22
N TYR A 8 -10.85 -0.13 -4.88
CA TYR A 8 -9.72 -0.38 -5.76
C TYR A 8 -9.67 -1.89 -6.02
N TYR A 9 -10.16 -2.30 -7.20
CA TYR A 9 -10.29 -3.72 -7.55
C TYR A 9 -8.93 -4.42 -7.58
N GLU A 10 -7.88 -3.70 -7.97
CA GLU A 10 -6.50 -4.21 -8.08
C GLU A 10 -5.71 -4.10 -6.76
N HIS A 11 -6.37 -4.07 -5.61
CA HIS A 11 -5.71 -4.01 -4.29
C HIS A 11 -4.69 -5.11 -4.01
N THR A 12 -4.79 -6.26 -4.70
CA THR A 12 -3.79 -7.34 -4.62
C THR A 12 -2.59 -7.10 -5.54
N GLN A 13 -2.61 -6.08 -6.40
CA GLN A 13 -1.54 -5.78 -7.35
C GLN A 13 -0.39 -4.92 -6.77
N MET A 14 -0.27 -4.84 -5.45
CA MET A 14 0.74 -4.04 -4.75
C MET A 14 2.08 -4.78 -4.63
N PHE A 15 2.59 -5.26 -5.75
CA PHE A 15 3.79 -6.12 -5.86
C PHE A 15 5.02 -5.36 -6.42
N CYS A 16 5.21 -4.11 -6.02
CA CYS A 16 6.38 -3.29 -6.33
C CYS A 16 6.59 -3.01 -7.83
N GLY A 17 5.53 -3.09 -8.64
CA GLY A 17 5.60 -2.95 -10.10
C GLY A 17 6.02 -4.22 -10.86
N GLY A 18 6.17 -5.35 -10.15
CA GLY A 18 6.60 -6.63 -10.74
C GLY A 18 8.02 -7.00 -10.35
N ILE A 19 8.29 -8.30 -10.21
CA ILE A 19 9.61 -8.80 -9.77
C ILE A 19 10.76 -8.30 -10.67
N ASN A 20 10.56 -8.31 -12.00
CA ASN A 20 11.56 -7.82 -12.94
C ASN A 20 11.78 -6.31 -12.80
N HIS A 21 10.70 -5.53 -12.64
CA HIS A 21 10.81 -4.08 -12.49
C HIS A 21 11.49 -3.72 -11.17
N GLN A 22 11.12 -4.39 -10.08
CA GLN A 22 11.73 -4.20 -8.77
C GLN A 22 13.26 -4.43 -8.81
N TRP A 23 13.70 -5.58 -9.33
CA TRP A 23 15.11 -5.96 -9.25
C TRP A 23 15.96 -5.37 -10.37
N SER A 24 15.49 -5.40 -11.61
CA SER A 24 16.29 -5.00 -12.77
C SER A 24 16.27 -3.49 -13.03
N VAL A 25 15.20 -2.79 -12.64
CA VAL A 25 15.06 -1.33 -12.88
C VAL A 25 15.25 -0.55 -11.58
N ASN A 26 14.58 -0.95 -10.51
CA ASN A 26 14.55 -0.21 -9.25
C ASN A 26 15.65 -0.62 -8.25
N GLY A 27 16.55 -1.55 -8.62
CA GLY A 27 17.66 -1.97 -7.78
C GLY A 27 17.21 -2.60 -6.45
N GLY A 28 16.12 -3.37 -6.50
CA GLY A 28 15.50 -4.03 -5.34
C GLY A 28 14.55 -3.13 -4.54
N LYS A 29 14.47 -1.84 -4.86
CA LYS A 29 13.65 -0.88 -4.12
C LYS A 29 12.15 -1.04 -4.42
N CYS A 30 11.33 -0.74 -3.42
CA CYS A 30 9.87 -0.75 -3.49
C CYS A 30 9.31 0.44 -2.69
N SER A 31 8.11 0.94 -3.05
CA SER A 31 7.42 1.92 -2.20
C SER A 31 6.95 1.28 -0.90
N ILE A 32 6.82 2.07 0.17
CA ILE A 32 6.35 1.58 1.49
C ILE A 32 4.93 1.01 1.43
N CYS A 33 4.10 1.53 0.52
CA CYS A 33 2.75 1.04 0.28
C CYS A 33 2.65 -0.02 -0.82
N GLY A 34 3.77 -0.53 -1.38
CA GLY A 34 3.78 -1.63 -2.37
C GLY A 34 3.70 -1.20 -3.85
N GLU A 35 3.61 0.10 -4.13
CA GLU A 35 3.69 0.65 -5.49
C GLU A 35 5.13 0.53 -6.06
N ALA A 36 5.28 0.61 -7.40
CA ALA A 36 6.60 0.64 -8.03
C ALA A 36 7.42 1.83 -7.49
N TYR A 37 8.70 1.61 -7.16
CA TYR A 37 9.53 2.62 -6.51
C TYR A 37 9.68 3.91 -7.34
N ASP A 38 9.83 3.76 -8.65
CA ASP A 38 9.96 4.84 -9.64
C ASP A 38 8.62 5.44 -10.12
N GLN A 39 7.48 4.93 -9.65
CA GLN A 39 6.17 5.50 -10.00
C GLN A 39 6.09 6.98 -9.57
N LYS A 40 5.84 7.87 -10.54
CA LYS A 40 5.84 9.33 -10.32
C LYS A 40 4.81 9.80 -9.29
N THR A 41 3.60 9.24 -9.35
CA THR A 41 2.52 9.55 -8.42
C THR A 41 2.26 8.33 -7.54
N LYS A 42 2.47 8.46 -6.23
CA LYS A 42 2.15 7.39 -5.27
C LYS A 42 0.71 7.59 -4.79
N LEU A 43 -0.19 6.71 -5.20
CA LEU A 43 -1.62 6.84 -4.91
C LEU A 43 -1.93 6.59 -3.44
N PHE A 44 -1.18 5.69 -2.78
CA PHE A 44 -1.49 5.19 -1.44
C PHE A 44 -0.57 5.72 -0.34
N ASP A 45 0.59 6.28 -0.72
CA ASP A 45 1.46 6.98 0.21
C ASP A 45 0.74 8.19 0.85
N LYS A 46 1.25 8.66 1.99
CA LYS A 46 0.69 9.83 2.69
C LYS A 46 0.67 11.05 1.75
N GLY A 47 -0.54 11.54 1.44
CA GLY A 47 -0.75 12.65 0.51
C GLY A 47 -1.14 12.24 -0.91
N GLY A 48 -1.14 10.94 -1.22
CA GLY A 48 -1.66 10.39 -2.46
C GLY A 48 -3.18 10.47 -2.58
N GLU A 49 -3.70 10.34 -3.79
CA GLU A 49 -5.14 10.46 -4.09
C GLU A 49 -6.02 9.45 -3.32
N LYS A 50 -5.48 8.27 -3.01
CA LYS A 50 -6.18 7.21 -2.26
C LYS A 50 -5.88 7.24 -0.76
N TYR A 51 -5.03 8.15 -0.29
CA TYR A 51 -4.77 8.34 1.13
C TYR A 51 -5.91 9.12 1.80
N LEU A 52 -6.65 8.45 2.69
CA LEU A 52 -7.80 9.06 3.38
C LEU A 52 -7.46 9.71 4.73
N GLY A 53 -6.27 9.46 5.27
CA GLY A 53 -5.87 9.95 6.60
C GLY A 53 -6.75 9.45 7.75
N LYS A 54 -7.41 8.29 7.60
CA LYS A 54 -8.32 7.72 8.60
C LYS A 54 -7.63 6.65 9.43
N ILE A 55 -7.79 6.75 10.74
CA ILE A 55 -7.43 5.68 11.67
C ILE A 55 -8.45 4.55 11.52
N VAL A 56 -7.99 3.37 11.08
CA VAL A 56 -8.86 2.20 10.88
C VAL A 56 -8.96 1.31 12.12
N ARG A 57 -7.97 1.35 13.00
CA ARG A 57 -7.89 0.61 14.27
C ARG A 57 -6.99 1.36 15.25
N THR A 58 -7.28 1.23 16.54
CA THR A 58 -6.47 1.76 17.65
C THR A 58 -6.01 0.59 18.52
N TYR A 59 -4.77 0.65 19.00
CA TYR A 59 -4.16 -0.41 19.81
C TYR A 59 -3.44 0.17 21.02
N THR A 60 -3.28 -0.64 22.07
CA THR A 60 -2.46 -0.31 23.24
C THR A 60 -0.99 -0.61 22.95
N GLN A 61 -0.08 0.28 23.34
CA GLN A 61 1.35 0.04 23.17
C GLN A 61 1.78 -1.28 23.83
N GLY A 62 2.52 -2.11 23.09
CA GLY A 62 2.96 -3.43 23.56
C GLY A 62 1.94 -4.56 23.46
N SER A 63 0.70 -4.30 23.02
CA SER A 63 -0.29 -5.37 22.82
C SER A 63 0.06 -6.24 21.61
N VAL A 64 -0.13 -7.56 21.74
CA VAL A 64 -0.13 -8.48 20.60
C VAL A 64 -1.44 -8.33 19.82
N ILE A 65 -1.36 -8.21 18.50
CA ILE A 65 -2.54 -8.03 17.62
C ILE A 65 -2.61 -9.15 16.56
N SER A 66 -3.84 -9.51 16.19
CA SER A 66 -4.09 -10.40 15.05
C SER A 66 -4.23 -9.60 13.76
N VAL A 67 -3.46 -9.98 12.74
CA VAL A 67 -3.49 -9.41 11.40
C VAL A 67 -3.92 -10.48 10.40
N THR A 68 -4.81 -10.13 9.49
CA THR A 68 -5.25 -11.01 8.40
C THR A 68 -4.68 -10.49 7.09
N VAL A 69 -4.12 -11.39 6.29
CA VAL A 69 -3.57 -11.11 4.96
C VAL A 69 -4.37 -11.91 3.94
N ILE A 70 -4.72 -11.27 2.84
CA ILE A 70 -5.38 -11.90 1.68
C ILE A 70 -4.29 -12.09 0.62
N VAL A 71 -4.23 -13.28 0.03
CA VAL A 71 -3.23 -13.70 -0.95
C VAL A 71 -3.91 -13.98 -2.29
#